data_AF-M3A1V1-F1
#
_entry.id   AF-M3A1V1-F1
#
_cell.length_a   1.000
_cell.length_b   1.000
_cell.length_c   1.000
_cell.angle_alpha   90.00
_cell.angle_beta   90.00
_cell.angle_gamma   90.00
#
_symmetry.space_group_name_H-M   'P 1'
#
loop_
_entity.id
_entity.type
_entity.pdbx_description
1 polymer ?
#
loop_
_entity_poly.entity_id
_entity_poly.type
_entity_poly.pdbx_seq_one_letter_code
_entity_poly.pdbx_strand_id
1 'polypeptide(L)'
;MDARTPRRQDPLLRAAVWDSLRTSLFVGVATAIRTLLPGPTPGVTWYGQQEAHRVAHYDTLRRYGLAGFESRDDELLDLQGALVRATGWWWAFERVCVMAERPTALHTEPTPGGVHNERRLHHSDRPALEFSDGSHVFVQNGTIVPDWVVLDPTVERINDERNVEVRRCAVERIGWDRYIDMAALALVDRADDPGNPGCTLGLYASPTGWGRPGRILLVVNGSVERDGQRRRYGLHVPDRVSSALEAAGWTYGISGTDYAQLVRRT
;
A
#
# COMPACT_ATOMS: atom_id res chain seq x y z
N MET A 1 -17.48 24.82 21.95
CA MET A 1 -17.70 24.34 20.57
C MET A 1 -19.21 24.35 20.34
N ASP A 2 -19.74 25.51 19.98
CA ASP A 2 -21.14 25.65 19.58
C ASP A 2 -21.13 26.43 18.28
N ALA A 3 -20.84 25.70 17.20
CA ALA A 3 -20.84 26.25 15.86
C ALA A 3 -22.29 26.49 15.45
N ARG A 4 -22.60 27.69 14.93
CA ARG A 4 -23.82 27.87 14.12
C ARG A 4 -23.81 26.77 13.07
N THR A 5 -24.85 25.94 13.11
CA THR A 5 -24.95 24.64 12.43
C THR A 5 -24.24 24.68 11.09
N PRO A 6 -23.11 23.95 10.90
CA PRO A 6 -22.54 23.85 9.58
C PRO A 6 -23.64 23.32 8.67
N ARG A 7 -23.94 24.02 7.57
CA ARG A 7 -24.66 23.42 6.44
C ARG A 7 -24.07 22.02 6.29
N ARG A 8 -24.91 20.98 6.41
CA ARG A 8 -24.55 19.54 6.35
C ARG A 8 -23.19 19.41 5.63
N GLN A 9 -22.14 19.05 6.37
CA GLN A 9 -20.80 18.90 5.80
C GLN A 9 -20.94 18.21 4.45
N ASP A 10 -20.55 18.89 3.36
CA ASP A 10 -20.73 18.36 2.01
C ASP A 10 -20.02 17.00 1.96
N PRO A 11 -20.76 15.89 1.76
CA PRO A 11 -20.16 14.56 1.70
C PRO A 11 -19.03 14.48 0.67
N LEU A 12 -19.10 15.28 -0.40
CA LEU A 12 -18.05 15.37 -1.40
C LEU A 12 -16.77 16.00 -0.87
N LEU A 13 -16.87 17.10 -0.10
CA LEU A 13 -15.69 17.73 0.49
C LEU A 13 -15.02 16.84 1.52
N ARG A 14 -15.83 16.16 2.34
CA ARG A 14 -15.32 15.20 3.31
C ARG A 14 -14.57 14.07 2.60
N ALA A 15 -15.18 13.46 1.58
CA ALA A 15 -14.53 12.41 0.80
C ALA A 15 -13.25 12.91 0.10
N ALA A 16 -13.33 14.09 -0.54
CA ALA A 16 -12.26 14.60 -1.40
C ALA A 16 -11.05 15.15 -0.63
N VAL A 17 -11.25 15.71 0.56
CA VAL A 17 -10.17 16.32 1.34
C VAL A 17 -9.88 15.52 2.60
N TRP A 18 -10.90 15.28 3.43
CA TRP A 18 -10.67 14.63 4.72
C TRP A 18 -10.27 13.17 4.55
N ASP A 19 -11.11 12.36 3.90
CA ASP A 19 -10.93 10.92 3.82
C ASP A 19 -9.71 10.58 2.96
N SER A 20 -9.59 11.17 1.76
CA SER A 20 -8.44 10.95 0.87
C SER A 20 -7.08 11.30 1.51
N LEU A 21 -6.97 12.48 2.15
CA LEU A 21 -5.73 12.86 2.82
C LEU A 21 -5.47 12.04 4.07
N ARG A 22 -6.52 11.64 4.82
CA ARG A 22 -6.36 10.75 5.99
C ARG A 22 -5.83 9.39 5.56
N THR A 23 -6.36 8.81 4.49
CA THR A 23 -5.84 7.55 3.90
C THR A 23 -4.37 7.71 3.52
N SER A 24 -4.04 8.77 2.80
CA SER A 24 -2.68 8.97 2.28
C SER A 24 -1.66 9.26 3.38
N LEU A 25 -1.96 10.20 4.28
CA LEU A 25 -1.03 10.72 5.28
C LEU A 25 -1.05 9.90 6.57
N PHE A 26 -2.23 9.61 7.11
CA PHE A 26 -2.34 8.96 8.42
C PHE A 26 -2.24 7.45 8.29
N VAL A 27 -3.00 6.83 7.40
CA VAL A 27 -2.96 5.37 7.21
C VAL A 27 -1.66 4.95 6.51
N GLY A 28 -1.21 5.71 5.51
CA GLY A 28 0.04 5.45 4.80
C GLY A 28 1.29 5.95 5.55
N VAL A 29 1.57 7.24 5.47
CA VAL A 29 2.85 7.82 5.92
C VAL A 29 3.10 7.65 7.42
N ALA A 30 2.10 7.91 8.27
CA ALA A 30 2.29 7.81 9.72
C ALA A 30 2.56 6.38 10.19
N THR A 31 1.94 5.39 9.55
CA THR A 31 2.21 3.97 9.85
C THR A 31 3.65 3.61 9.54
N ALA A 32 4.20 4.09 8.41
CA ALA A 32 5.61 3.89 8.07
C ALA A 32 6.56 4.59 9.06
N ILE A 33 6.30 5.86 9.41
CA ILE A 33 7.12 6.57 10.39
C ILE A 33 7.12 5.86 11.74
N ARG A 34 5.98 5.31 12.17
CA ARG A 34 5.87 4.61 13.45
C ARG A 34 6.78 3.38 13.56
N THR A 35 7.19 2.77 12.45
CA THR A 35 8.14 1.64 12.50
C THR A 35 9.57 2.07 12.78
N LEU A 36 9.90 3.36 12.64
CA LEU A 36 11.21 3.93 12.97
C LEU A 36 11.37 4.24 14.46
N LEU A 37 10.25 4.26 15.19
CA LEU A 37 10.24 4.71 16.56
C LEU A 37 10.46 3.55 17.52
N PRO A 38 11.13 3.80 18.66
CA PRO A 38 11.11 2.86 19.76
C PRO A 38 9.66 2.61 20.21
N GLY A 39 9.43 1.45 20.84
CA GLY A 39 8.10 1.00 21.26
C GLY A 39 7.31 2.07 22.06
N PRO A 40 5.96 1.98 22.06
CA PRO A 40 5.10 3.07 22.49
C PRO A 40 5.43 3.53 23.92
N THR A 41 5.84 4.79 24.06
CA THR A 41 5.97 5.43 25.36
C THR A 41 4.56 5.89 25.79
N PRO A 42 4.03 5.42 26.94
CA PRO A 42 2.72 5.83 27.41
C PRO A 42 2.63 7.36 27.56
N GLY A 43 1.55 7.96 27.06
CA GLY A 43 1.24 9.37 27.27
C GLY A 43 1.66 10.35 26.18
N VAL A 44 2.35 9.89 25.12
CA VAL A 44 2.69 10.75 23.97
C VAL A 44 1.64 10.61 22.87
N THR A 45 0.82 11.64 22.68
CA THR A 45 -0.14 11.72 21.58
C THR A 45 0.57 12.17 20.30
N TRP A 46 0.56 11.32 19.29
CA TRP A 46 1.32 11.50 18.04
C TRP A 46 0.65 12.50 17.08
N TYR A 47 0.63 13.79 17.44
CA TYR A 47 0.14 14.88 16.58
C TYR A 47 1.24 15.40 15.63
N GLY A 48 0.84 15.93 14.48
CA GLY A 48 1.79 16.36 13.44
C GLY A 48 1.21 16.41 12.02
N GLN A 49 2.08 16.41 11.02
CA GLN A 49 1.74 16.47 9.59
C GLN A 49 0.78 15.37 9.13
N GLN A 50 0.77 14.21 9.76
CA GLN A 50 -0.19 13.13 9.50
C GLN A 50 -1.64 13.51 9.84
N GLU A 51 -1.84 14.51 10.70
CA GLU A 51 -3.12 15.14 10.99
C GLU A 51 -3.41 16.33 10.06
N ALA A 52 -2.55 16.61 9.08
CA ALA A 52 -2.73 17.72 8.13
C ALA A 52 -4.04 17.61 7.33
N HIS A 53 -4.59 16.41 7.17
CA HIS A 53 -5.91 16.20 6.58
C HIS A 53 -7.01 17.02 7.29
N ARG A 54 -6.90 17.17 8.62
CA ARG A 54 -7.83 17.98 9.43
C ARG A 54 -7.67 19.46 9.13
N VAL A 55 -6.43 19.95 9.17
CA VAL A 55 -6.09 21.36 8.88
C VAL A 55 -6.51 21.72 7.45
N ALA A 56 -6.18 20.87 6.48
CA ALA A 56 -6.54 21.04 5.07
C ALA A 56 -8.05 21.09 4.85
N HIS A 57 -8.83 20.28 5.57
CA HIS A 57 -10.28 20.31 5.48
C HIS A 57 -10.88 21.65 5.92
N TYR A 58 -10.51 22.15 7.12
CA TYR A 58 -11.00 23.43 7.61
C TYR A 58 -10.48 24.61 6.80
N ASP A 59 -9.22 24.57 6.36
CA ASP A 59 -8.65 25.57 5.49
C ASP A 59 -9.33 25.59 4.11
N THR A 60 -9.75 24.45 3.58
CA THR A 60 -10.56 24.38 2.35
C THR A 60 -11.95 24.99 2.57
N LEU A 61 -12.63 24.65 3.67
CA LEU A 61 -13.93 25.26 4.02
C LEU A 61 -13.84 26.79 4.07
N ARG A 62 -12.78 27.32 4.71
CA ARG A 62 -12.50 28.75 4.83
C ARG A 62 -12.23 29.40 3.47
N ARG A 63 -11.26 28.86 2.71
CA ARG A 63 -10.80 29.44 1.43
C ARG A 63 -11.89 29.53 0.38
N TYR A 64 -12.82 28.59 0.38
CA TYR A 64 -13.94 28.55 -0.56
C TYR A 64 -15.24 29.16 0.00
N GLY A 65 -15.21 29.78 1.19
CA GLY A 65 -16.38 30.43 1.79
C GLY A 65 -17.53 29.47 2.13
N LEU A 66 -17.22 28.19 2.31
CA LEU A 66 -18.20 27.13 2.62
C LEU A 66 -18.60 27.13 4.10
N ALA A 67 -17.72 27.67 4.95
CA ALA A 67 -18.00 27.97 6.35
C ALA A 67 -17.27 29.26 6.76
N GLY A 68 -17.89 30.05 7.64
CA GLY A 68 -17.25 31.16 8.33
C GLY A 68 -16.78 30.73 9.71
N PHE A 69 -15.64 31.25 10.13
CA PHE A 69 -15.05 31.00 11.46
C PHE A 69 -14.93 32.33 12.23
N GLU A 70 -14.81 32.25 13.55
CA GLU A 70 -14.45 33.42 14.35
C GLU A 70 -12.99 33.80 14.11
N SER A 71 -12.60 35.07 14.32
CA SER A 71 -11.23 35.53 14.05
C SER A 71 -10.18 34.72 14.80
N ARG A 72 -10.48 34.29 16.04
CA ARG A 72 -9.62 33.44 16.85
C ARG A 72 -9.41 32.04 16.23
N ASP A 73 -10.45 31.48 15.64
CA ASP A 73 -10.37 30.17 14.98
C ASP A 73 -9.57 30.26 13.68
N ASP A 74 -9.69 31.37 12.94
CA ASP A 74 -8.87 31.64 11.76
C ASP A 74 -7.39 31.79 12.11
N GLU A 75 -7.06 32.54 13.16
CA GLU A 75 -5.69 32.67 13.67
C GLU A 75 -5.13 31.30 14.10
N LEU A 76 -5.92 30.49 14.82
CA LEU A 76 -5.51 29.15 15.23
C LEU A 76 -5.27 28.25 14.00
N LEU A 77 -6.13 28.32 13.00
CA LEU A 77 -5.99 27.55 11.76
C LEU A 77 -4.73 27.94 10.98
N ASP A 78 -4.38 29.23 10.95
CA ASP A 78 -3.14 29.71 10.33
C ASP A 78 -1.89 29.22 11.08
N LEU A 79 -1.91 29.25 12.41
CA LEU A 79 -0.84 28.70 13.25
C LEU A 79 -0.66 27.20 13.04
N GLN A 80 -1.76 26.43 13.05
CA GLN A 80 -1.73 24.98 12.77
C GLN A 80 -1.22 24.71 11.36
N GLY A 81 -1.63 25.51 10.37
CA GLY A 81 -1.13 25.43 9.01
C GLY A 81 0.38 25.70 8.91
N ALA A 82 0.89 26.68 9.64
CA ALA A 82 2.32 26.98 9.70
C ALA A 82 3.11 25.82 10.32
N LEU A 83 2.64 25.27 11.46
CA LEU A 83 3.25 24.11 12.11
C LEU A 83 3.31 22.90 11.17
N VAL A 84 2.19 22.51 10.56
CA VAL A 84 2.11 21.38 9.63
C VAL A 84 3.08 21.50 8.43
N ARG A 85 3.32 22.74 7.96
CA ARG A 85 4.26 22.99 6.86
C ARG A 85 5.72 22.99 7.31
N ALA A 86 5.99 23.42 8.54
CA ALA A 86 7.35 23.55 9.06
C ALA A 86 7.92 22.25 9.62
N THR A 87 7.10 21.44 10.29
CA THR A 87 7.56 20.26 11.05
C THR A 87 6.86 18.98 10.59
N GLY A 88 7.47 17.83 10.90
CA GLY A 88 6.81 16.53 10.81
C GLY A 88 5.90 16.32 12.01
N TRP A 89 6.46 15.79 13.09
CA TRP A 89 5.76 15.58 14.36
C TRP A 89 6.05 16.72 15.33
N TRP A 90 5.06 17.05 16.16
CA TRP A 90 5.28 18.00 17.25
C TRP A 90 4.47 17.61 18.47
N TRP A 91 5.02 17.91 19.63
CA TRP A 91 4.43 17.62 20.93
C TRP A 91 4.59 18.85 21.81
N ALA A 92 3.47 19.46 22.18
CA ALA A 92 3.47 20.46 23.24
C ALA A 92 3.24 19.78 24.59
N PHE A 93 4.20 19.94 25.47
CA PHE A 93 4.06 19.73 26.90
C PHE A 93 3.91 21.10 27.58
N GLU A 94 3.62 21.12 28.88
CA GLU A 94 3.37 22.36 29.63
C GLU A 94 4.49 23.41 29.49
N ARG A 95 5.75 22.97 29.40
CA ARG A 95 6.93 23.85 29.42
C ARG A 95 7.92 23.61 28.27
N VAL A 96 7.68 22.62 27.43
CA VAL A 96 8.58 22.26 26.33
C VAL A 96 7.78 21.81 25.13
N CYS A 97 8.21 22.25 23.95
CA CYS A 97 7.72 21.73 22.69
C CYS A 97 8.83 20.91 22.03
N VAL A 98 8.53 19.67 21.67
CA VAL A 98 9.40 18.85 20.84
C VAL A 98 8.89 18.94 19.40
N MET A 99 9.79 19.13 18.45
CA MET A 99 9.49 19.23 17.03
C MET A 99 10.45 18.34 16.25
N ALA A 100 9.94 17.64 15.23
CA ALA A 100 10.73 16.79 14.36
C ALA A 100 10.87 17.43 12.98
N GLU A 101 12.06 17.35 12.40
CA GLU A 101 12.29 17.76 11.02
C GLU A 101 11.42 16.93 10.06
N ARG A 102 11.18 17.49 8.88
CA ARG A 102 10.42 16.80 7.83
C ARG A 102 11.30 15.74 7.16
N PRO A 103 10.70 14.69 6.56
CA PRO A 103 11.42 13.80 5.68
C PRO A 103 12.12 14.59 4.56
N THR A 104 13.37 14.27 4.28
CA THR A 104 14.16 14.84 3.18
C THR A 104 13.75 14.23 1.84
N ALA A 105 13.24 13.00 1.85
CA ALA A 105 12.62 12.35 0.70
C ALA A 105 11.30 11.69 1.09
N LEU A 106 10.30 11.82 0.21
CA LEU A 106 9.00 11.16 0.33
C LEU A 106 8.50 10.80 -1.07
N HIS A 107 8.45 9.50 -1.35
CA HIS A 107 8.06 8.96 -2.65
C HIS A 107 6.70 8.27 -2.55
N THR A 108 5.82 8.64 -3.48
CA THR A 108 4.44 8.15 -3.50
C THR A 108 3.99 7.89 -4.93
N GLU A 109 2.98 7.04 -5.04
CA GLU A 109 2.24 6.80 -6.27
C GLU A 109 0.73 6.94 -6.01
N PRO A 110 -0.09 7.11 -7.07
CA PRO A 110 -1.54 7.02 -6.93
C PRO A 110 -1.96 5.64 -6.40
N THR A 111 -2.86 5.61 -5.43
CA THR A 111 -3.45 4.35 -4.96
C THR A 111 -4.29 3.74 -6.09
N PRO A 112 -4.05 2.50 -6.52
CA PRO A 112 -4.90 1.82 -7.50
C PRO A 112 -6.35 1.75 -7.01
N GLY A 113 -7.30 2.20 -7.84
CA GLY A 113 -8.72 2.31 -7.45
C GLY A 113 -9.00 3.41 -6.41
N GLY A 114 -7.99 4.18 -6.00
CA GLY A 114 -8.15 5.28 -5.07
C GLY A 114 -8.98 6.41 -5.67
N VAL A 115 -9.80 7.03 -4.82
CA VAL A 115 -10.63 8.19 -5.18
C VAL A 115 -9.92 9.49 -4.81
N HIS A 116 -10.30 10.61 -5.43
CA HIS A 116 -9.86 11.95 -5.01
C HIS A 116 -8.35 12.11 -4.80
N ASN A 117 -7.54 11.57 -5.72
CA ASN A 117 -6.08 11.63 -5.69
C ASN A 117 -5.45 11.01 -4.43
N GLU A 118 -6.04 9.98 -3.85
CA GLU A 118 -5.38 9.18 -2.82
C GLU A 118 -4.01 8.68 -3.28
N ARG A 119 -3.02 8.80 -2.39
CA ARG A 119 -1.63 8.43 -2.62
C ARG A 119 -1.21 7.37 -1.61
N ARG A 120 -0.34 6.47 -2.02
CA ARG A 120 0.36 5.54 -1.12
C ARG A 120 1.87 5.71 -1.24
N LEU A 121 2.60 5.40 -0.17
CA LEU A 121 4.06 5.36 -0.20
C LEU A 121 4.52 4.24 -1.14
N HIS A 122 5.49 4.55 -1.99
CA HIS A 122 6.12 3.58 -2.88
C HIS A 122 7.41 4.15 -3.46
N HIS A 123 8.44 3.32 -3.53
CA HIS A 123 9.54 3.50 -4.46
C HIS A 123 10.16 2.16 -4.84
N SER A 124 10.49 1.97 -6.12
CA SER A 124 10.97 0.70 -6.68
C SER A 124 12.39 0.33 -6.25
N ASP A 125 13.28 1.31 -6.11
CA ASP A 125 14.73 1.07 -6.01
C ASP A 125 15.44 1.69 -4.80
N ARG A 126 14.72 2.45 -3.95
CA ARG A 126 15.30 3.16 -2.79
C ARG A 126 14.25 3.27 -1.69
N PRO A 127 14.58 3.77 -0.49
CA PRO A 127 13.58 4.02 0.53
C PRO A 127 12.46 4.92 0.00
N ALA A 128 11.22 4.66 0.43
CA ALA A 128 10.10 5.53 0.07
C ALA A 128 10.05 6.77 0.97
N LEU A 129 10.75 6.74 2.10
CA LEU A 129 10.81 7.79 3.10
C LEU A 129 12.22 7.86 3.67
N GLU A 130 12.80 9.06 3.73
CA GLU A 130 14.14 9.31 4.30
C GLU A 130 14.12 10.59 5.14
N PHE A 131 14.89 10.58 6.24
CA PHE A 131 15.13 11.73 7.11
C PHE A 131 16.59 12.17 7.05
N SER A 132 16.86 13.40 7.50
CA SER A 132 18.21 14.00 7.48
C SER A 132 19.21 13.31 8.42
N ASP A 133 18.72 12.57 9.41
CA ASP A 133 19.53 11.76 10.34
C ASP A 133 19.89 10.37 9.78
N GLY A 134 19.44 10.04 8.56
CA GLY A 134 19.66 8.75 7.90
C GLY A 134 18.60 7.70 8.19
N SER A 135 17.62 7.98 9.06
CA SER A 135 16.47 7.10 9.28
C SER A 135 15.62 6.99 8.01
N HIS A 136 15.20 5.78 7.65
CA HIS A 136 14.50 5.55 6.38
C HIS A 136 13.59 4.32 6.41
N VAL A 137 12.60 4.29 5.52
CA VAL A 137 11.64 3.18 5.40
C VAL A 137 11.49 2.77 3.94
N PHE A 138 11.65 1.47 3.66
CA PHE A 138 11.33 0.89 2.36
C PHE A 138 9.85 0.54 2.29
N VAL A 139 9.18 0.98 1.22
CA VAL A 139 7.76 0.70 0.99
C VAL A 139 7.54 0.35 -0.48
N GLN A 140 6.92 -0.81 -0.72
CA GLN A 140 6.54 -1.31 -2.04
C GLN A 140 5.03 -1.36 -2.16
N ASN A 141 4.43 -0.61 -3.10
CA ASN A 141 2.99 -0.60 -3.32
C ASN A 141 2.15 -0.33 -2.06
N GLY A 142 2.66 0.47 -1.11
CA GLY A 142 2.03 0.74 0.20
C GLY A 142 2.39 -0.25 1.31
N THR A 143 3.05 -1.37 1.00
CA THR A 143 3.53 -2.35 1.98
C THR A 143 4.90 -1.97 2.51
N ILE A 144 5.03 -1.80 3.82
CA ILE A 144 6.33 -1.60 4.48
C ILE A 144 7.10 -2.92 4.39
N VAL A 145 8.32 -2.85 3.87
CA VAL A 145 9.17 -4.03 3.65
C VAL A 145 10.56 -3.81 4.23
N PRO A 146 11.28 -4.88 4.58
CA PRO A 146 12.72 -4.81 4.83
C PRO A 146 13.49 -4.32 3.60
N ASP A 147 14.68 -3.77 3.83
CA ASP A 147 15.59 -3.28 2.78
C ASP A 147 15.96 -4.36 1.74
N TRP A 148 16.20 -5.59 2.19
CA TRP A 148 16.57 -6.71 1.33
C TRP A 148 15.54 -6.97 0.23
N VAL A 149 14.25 -6.69 0.48
CA VAL A 149 13.20 -6.85 -0.53
C VAL A 149 13.47 -5.97 -1.75
N VAL A 150 14.06 -4.79 -1.54
CA VAL A 150 14.27 -3.78 -2.58
C VAL A 150 15.68 -3.86 -3.15
N LEU A 151 16.67 -4.02 -2.26
CA LEU A 151 18.09 -3.90 -2.59
C LEU A 151 18.73 -5.23 -3.01
N ASP A 152 18.34 -6.33 -2.38
CA ASP A 152 19.00 -7.64 -2.56
C ASP A 152 18.03 -8.82 -2.29
N PRO A 153 16.98 -8.96 -3.13
CA PRO A 153 16.04 -10.06 -3.03
C PRO A 153 16.65 -11.37 -3.55
N THR A 154 16.76 -12.37 -2.67
CA THR A 154 17.25 -13.71 -3.00
C THR A 154 16.18 -14.77 -2.74
N VAL A 155 16.31 -15.94 -3.38
CA VAL A 155 15.35 -17.05 -3.19
C VAL A 155 15.32 -17.49 -1.73
N GLU A 156 16.48 -17.55 -1.08
CA GLU A 156 16.62 -17.96 0.31
C GLU A 156 15.85 -17.02 1.23
N ARG A 157 16.06 -15.71 1.11
CA ARG A 157 15.35 -14.70 1.91
C ARG A 157 13.85 -14.71 1.66
N ILE A 158 13.44 -14.89 0.40
CA ILE A 158 12.03 -15.01 0.03
C ILE A 158 11.39 -16.25 0.69
N ASN A 159 12.08 -17.40 0.67
CA ASN A 159 11.56 -18.63 1.24
C ASN A 159 11.48 -18.61 2.78
N ASP A 160 12.42 -17.93 3.43
CA ASP A 160 12.48 -17.79 4.88
C ASP A 160 11.54 -16.71 5.43
N GLU A 161 11.14 -15.73 4.61
CA GLU A 161 10.22 -14.66 5.01
C GLU A 161 8.85 -15.23 5.39
N ARG A 162 8.39 -14.96 6.61
CA ARG A 162 7.13 -15.50 7.14
C ARG A 162 5.92 -14.66 6.75
N ASN A 163 6.10 -13.37 6.54
CA ASN A 163 5.02 -12.48 6.13
C ASN A 163 4.77 -12.63 4.63
N VAL A 164 3.60 -13.17 4.29
CA VAL A 164 3.18 -13.45 2.91
C VAL A 164 3.20 -12.18 2.04
N GLU A 165 2.85 -11.01 2.58
CA GLU A 165 2.85 -9.76 1.80
C GLU A 165 4.28 -9.27 1.51
N VAL A 166 5.20 -9.38 2.48
CA VAL A 166 6.62 -9.04 2.27
C VAL A 166 7.22 -9.99 1.24
N ARG A 167 6.92 -11.29 1.36
CA ARG A 167 7.33 -12.32 0.40
C ARG A 167 6.82 -12.02 -1.01
N ARG A 168 5.54 -11.66 -1.12
CA ARG A 168 4.92 -11.26 -2.40
C ARG A 168 5.62 -10.06 -3.01
N CYS A 169 5.90 -9.01 -2.22
CA CYS A 169 6.66 -7.85 -2.70
C CYS A 169 8.06 -8.22 -3.21
N ALA A 170 8.76 -9.14 -2.54
CA ALA A 170 10.07 -9.59 -2.96
C ALA A 170 10.05 -10.41 -4.26
N VAL A 171 9.07 -11.30 -4.43
CA VAL A 171 8.87 -12.03 -5.70
C VAL A 171 8.48 -11.07 -6.83
N GLU A 172 7.63 -10.09 -6.56
CA GLU A 172 7.26 -9.05 -7.54
C GLU A 172 8.47 -8.19 -7.94
N ARG A 173 9.39 -7.89 -7.01
CA ARG A 173 10.62 -7.14 -7.29
C ARG A 173 11.52 -7.82 -8.31
N ILE A 174 11.72 -9.14 -8.19
CA ILE A 174 12.55 -9.91 -9.13
C ILE A 174 11.78 -10.37 -10.37
N GLY A 175 10.46 -10.45 -10.27
CA GLY A 175 9.56 -11.00 -11.28
C GLY A 175 9.36 -12.51 -11.11
N TRP A 176 8.12 -12.96 -11.31
CA TRP A 176 7.74 -14.37 -11.13
C TRP A 176 8.52 -15.34 -12.00
N ASP A 177 8.79 -15.00 -13.26
CA ASP A 177 9.54 -15.88 -14.17
C ASP A 177 10.96 -16.11 -13.66
N ARG A 178 11.65 -15.02 -13.32
CA ARG A 178 13.00 -15.07 -12.74
C ARG A 178 13.02 -15.83 -11.42
N TYR A 179 12.01 -15.63 -10.57
CA TYR A 179 11.88 -16.35 -9.31
C TYR A 179 11.72 -17.86 -9.50
N ILE A 180 10.84 -18.27 -10.42
CA ILE A 180 10.60 -19.68 -10.75
C ILE A 180 11.90 -20.36 -11.22
N ASP A 181 12.64 -19.68 -12.09
CA ASP A 181 13.92 -20.18 -12.60
C ASP A 181 14.96 -20.27 -11.48
N MET A 182 15.14 -19.21 -10.69
CA MET A 182 16.13 -19.17 -9.60
C MET A 182 15.80 -20.18 -8.49
N ALA A 183 14.53 -20.37 -8.17
CA ALA A 183 14.06 -21.31 -7.15
C ALA A 183 13.87 -22.73 -7.68
N ALA A 184 14.10 -22.96 -8.98
CA ALA A 184 13.93 -24.23 -9.67
C ALA A 184 12.55 -24.87 -9.40
N LEU A 185 11.47 -24.07 -9.47
CA LEU A 185 10.13 -24.58 -9.16
C LEU A 185 9.66 -25.56 -10.23
N ALA A 186 9.26 -26.76 -9.79
CA ALA A 186 8.76 -27.79 -10.68
C ALA A 186 7.40 -27.38 -11.27
N LEU A 187 7.31 -27.34 -12.60
CA LEU A 187 6.04 -27.20 -13.31
C LEU A 187 5.23 -28.49 -13.12
N VAL A 188 4.03 -28.36 -12.57
CA VAL A 188 3.08 -29.45 -12.35
C VAL A 188 2.15 -29.59 -13.55
N ASP A 189 1.60 -28.47 -14.03
CA ASP A 189 0.69 -28.45 -15.18
C ASP A 189 0.72 -27.08 -15.88
N ARG A 190 0.33 -27.06 -17.15
CA ARG A 190 0.19 -25.85 -17.97
C ARG A 190 -1.03 -25.96 -18.87
N ALA A 191 -1.79 -24.88 -18.97
CA ALA A 191 -2.93 -24.78 -19.87
C ALA A 191 -3.03 -23.37 -20.45
N ASP A 192 -3.78 -23.20 -21.53
CA ASP A 192 -4.26 -21.88 -21.93
C ASP A 192 -5.18 -21.30 -20.85
N ASP A 193 -5.31 -19.97 -20.76
CA ASP A 193 -6.26 -19.31 -19.86
C ASP A 193 -7.52 -18.89 -20.63
N PRO A 194 -8.64 -19.65 -20.56
CA PRO A 194 -9.89 -19.27 -21.23
C PRO A 194 -10.47 -17.96 -20.68
N GLY A 195 -10.18 -17.64 -19.41
CA GLY A 195 -10.55 -16.37 -18.80
C GLY A 195 -9.72 -15.18 -19.32
N ASN A 196 -8.56 -15.42 -19.93
CA ASN A 196 -7.68 -14.40 -20.49
C ASN A 196 -7.08 -14.87 -21.83
N PRO A 197 -7.86 -14.83 -22.94
CA PRO A 197 -7.45 -15.38 -24.22
C PRO A 197 -6.07 -14.89 -24.69
N GLY A 198 -5.24 -15.84 -25.15
CA GLY A 198 -3.85 -15.59 -25.56
C GLY A 198 -2.83 -15.62 -24.42
N CYS A 199 -3.26 -15.82 -23.18
CA CYS A 199 -2.38 -16.04 -22.03
C CYS A 199 -2.40 -17.52 -21.60
N THR A 200 -1.40 -17.93 -20.82
CA THR A 200 -1.30 -19.28 -20.27
C THR A 200 -1.32 -19.26 -18.75
N LEU A 201 -1.86 -20.33 -18.19
CA LEU A 201 -1.79 -20.69 -16.77
C LEU A 201 -0.60 -21.63 -16.56
N GLY A 202 0.16 -21.42 -15.49
CA GLY A 202 1.21 -22.36 -15.06
C GLY A 202 1.00 -22.74 -13.61
N LEU A 203 0.86 -24.03 -13.32
CA LEU A 203 0.79 -24.54 -11.96
C LEU A 203 2.16 -25.07 -11.55
N TYR A 204 2.72 -24.55 -10.48
CA TYR A 204 4.04 -24.91 -9.97
C TYR A 204 3.94 -25.49 -8.56
N ALA A 205 4.86 -26.37 -8.21
CA ALA A 205 5.07 -26.76 -6.82
C ALA A 205 5.46 -25.52 -5.98
N SER A 206 4.93 -25.43 -4.76
CA SER A 206 5.35 -24.36 -3.84
C SER A 206 6.78 -24.60 -3.34
N PRO A 207 7.61 -23.54 -3.20
CA PRO A 207 8.93 -23.65 -2.60
C PRO A 207 8.87 -24.22 -1.18
N THR A 208 9.88 -25.02 -0.84
CA THR A 208 10.13 -25.41 0.55
C THR A 208 10.39 -24.18 1.42
N GLY A 209 9.75 -24.09 2.59
CA GLY A 209 9.90 -22.96 3.52
C GLY A 209 8.68 -22.04 3.61
N TRP A 210 7.79 -22.05 2.61
CA TRP A 210 6.60 -21.20 2.58
C TRP A 210 5.51 -21.57 3.62
N GLY A 211 5.75 -22.63 4.41
CA GLY A 211 4.89 -23.08 5.49
C GLY A 211 4.01 -24.26 5.08
N ARG A 212 2.75 -23.98 4.72
CA ARG A 212 1.77 -25.04 4.39
C ARG A 212 2.04 -25.64 3.01
N PRO A 213 1.84 -26.96 2.82
CA PRO A 213 1.88 -27.57 1.51
C PRO A 213 0.88 -26.90 0.58
N GLY A 214 1.32 -26.57 -0.63
CA GLY A 214 0.51 -25.87 -1.60
C GLY A 214 1.16 -25.84 -2.96
N ARG A 215 0.48 -25.20 -3.90
CA ARG A 215 0.97 -24.94 -5.25
C ARG A 215 0.80 -23.47 -5.58
N ILE A 216 1.55 -23.02 -6.56
CA ILE A 216 1.51 -21.65 -7.05
C ILE A 216 0.91 -21.68 -8.45
N LEU A 217 -0.26 -21.07 -8.59
CA LEU A 217 -0.85 -20.80 -9.90
C LEU A 217 -0.33 -19.46 -10.39
N LEU A 218 0.50 -19.49 -11.43
CA LEU A 218 0.96 -18.31 -12.14
C LEU A 218 -0.08 -17.91 -13.20
N VAL A 219 -0.62 -16.70 -13.04
CA VAL A 219 -1.62 -16.10 -13.94
C VAL A 219 -1.12 -14.79 -14.51
N VAL A 220 -1.68 -14.37 -15.64
CA VAL A 220 -1.46 -13.05 -16.25
C VAL A 220 -2.66 -12.16 -15.95
N ASN A 221 -2.43 -10.91 -15.59
CA ASN A 221 -3.50 -9.93 -15.41
C ASN A 221 -4.33 -9.78 -16.70
N GLY A 222 -5.65 -9.70 -16.57
CA GLY A 222 -6.54 -9.46 -17.71
C GLY A 222 -6.41 -8.03 -18.24
N SER A 223 -6.15 -7.08 -17.34
CA SER A 223 -5.94 -5.67 -17.66
C SER A 223 -4.48 -5.39 -18.01
N VAL A 224 -4.29 -4.50 -18.98
CA VAL A 224 -2.98 -3.96 -19.33
C VAL A 224 -2.67 -2.82 -18.36
N GLU A 225 -1.47 -2.82 -17.80
CA GLU A 225 -1.00 -1.75 -16.93
C GLU A 225 -0.72 -0.46 -17.75
N ARG A 226 -0.49 0.67 -17.07
CA ARG A 226 -0.26 1.96 -17.75
C ARG A 226 0.96 1.96 -18.67
N ASP A 227 1.93 1.09 -18.43
CA ASP A 227 3.14 0.91 -19.23
C ASP A 227 2.94 -0.04 -20.43
N GLY A 228 1.73 -0.53 -20.65
CA GLY A 228 1.40 -1.44 -21.75
C GLY A 228 1.72 -2.91 -21.47
N GLN A 229 2.30 -3.24 -20.32
CA GLN A 229 2.63 -4.61 -19.94
C GLN A 229 1.48 -5.26 -19.18
N ARG A 230 1.44 -6.60 -19.20
CA ARG A 230 0.56 -7.38 -18.32
C ARG A 230 1.40 -8.00 -17.21
N ARG A 231 1.05 -7.69 -15.97
CA ARG A 231 1.72 -8.26 -14.80
C ARG A 231 1.33 -9.72 -14.62
N ARG A 232 2.28 -10.52 -14.11
CA ARG A 232 2.04 -11.91 -13.70
C ARG A 232 1.93 -11.97 -12.19
N TYR A 233 1.04 -12.82 -11.71
CA TYR A 233 0.80 -13.04 -10.28
C TYR A 233 0.82 -14.52 -9.97
N GLY A 234 1.43 -14.90 -8.84
CA GLY A 234 1.35 -16.24 -8.29
C GLY A 234 0.30 -16.28 -7.18
N LEU A 235 -0.70 -17.12 -7.37
CA LEU A 235 -1.79 -17.36 -6.43
C LEU A 235 -1.55 -18.68 -5.70
N HIS A 236 -1.63 -18.68 -4.38
CA HIS A 236 -1.45 -19.90 -3.60
C HIS A 236 -2.73 -20.74 -3.65
N VAL A 237 -2.61 -22.01 -4.06
CA VAL A 237 -3.71 -22.98 -4.12
C VAL A 237 -3.38 -24.24 -3.32
N PRO A 238 -4.38 -25.03 -2.89
CA PRO A 238 -4.15 -26.26 -2.12
C PRO A 238 -3.33 -27.29 -2.90
N ASP A 239 -2.48 -28.05 -2.20
CA ASP A 239 -1.61 -29.06 -2.84
C ASP A 239 -2.38 -30.20 -3.53
N ARG A 240 -3.63 -30.47 -3.14
CA ARG A 240 -4.45 -31.50 -3.81
C ARG A 240 -4.81 -31.15 -5.27
N VAL A 241 -4.67 -29.90 -5.68
CA VAL A 241 -5.09 -29.40 -7.00
C VAL A 241 -4.01 -29.68 -8.03
N SER A 242 -4.25 -30.55 -9.01
CA SER A 242 -3.22 -31.04 -9.95
C SER A 242 -3.30 -30.54 -11.38
N SER A 243 -4.29 -29.71 -11.71
CA SER A 243 -4.33 -29.04 -13.02
C SER A 243 -4.37 -27.53 -12.89
N ALA A 244 -3.81 -26.84 -13.86
CA ALA A 244 -3.79 -25.39 -13.94
C ALA A 244 -5.21 -24.81 -14.07
N LEU A 245 -6.10 -25.49 -14.80
CA LEU A 245 -7.52 -25.12 -14.92
C LEU A 245 -8.29 -25.35 -13.61
N GLU A 246 -8.03 -26.45 -12.90
CA GLU A 246 -8.63 -26.71 -11.58
C GLU A 246 -8.16 -25.65 -10.57
N ALA A 247 -6.88 -25.29 -10.59
CA ALA A 247 -6.33 -24.23 -9.77
C ALA A 247 -6.98 -22.88 -10.08
N ALA A 248 -7.13 -22.53 -11.35
CA ALA A 248 -7.83 -21.31 -11.74
C ALA A 248 -9.29 -21.34 -11.25
N GLY A 249 -10.04 -22.41 -11.53
CA GLY A 249 -11.42 -22.57 -11.04
C GLY A 249 -11.54 -22.43 -9.52
N TRP A 250 -10.62 -23.03 -8.76
CA TRP A 250 -10.58 -22.92 -7.30
C TRP A 250 -10.45 -21.48 -6.81
N THR A 251 -9.64 -20.64 -7.48
CA THR A 251 -9.51 -19.20 -7.11
C THR A 251 -10.81 -18.41 -7.32
N TYR A 252 -11.70 -18.90 -8.17
CA TYR A 252 -13.03 -18.33 -8.44
C TYR A 252 -14.16 -19.05 -7.69
N GLY A 253 -13.86 -20.10 -6.92
CA GLY A 253 -14.87 -20.90 -6.23
C GLY A 253 -15.72 -21.77 -7.15
N ILE A 254 -15.23 -22.11 -8.36
CA ILE A 254 -15.91 -22.97 -9.35
C ILE A 254 -15.05 -24.19 -9.69
N SER A 255 -15.59 -25.14 -10.45
CA SER A 255 -14.81 -26.30 -10.91
C SER A 255 -13.85 -25.90 -12.03
N GLY A 256 -12.78 -26.67 -12.24
CA GLY A 256 -11.89 -26.48 -13.39
C GLY A 256 -12.59 -26.68 -14.72
N THR A 257 -13.58 -27.57 -14.78
CA THR A 257 -14.42 -27.80 -15.98
C THR A 257 -15.26 -26.58 -16.31
N ASP A 258 -15.85 -25.92 -15.31
CA ASP A 258 -16.62 -24.69 -15.51
C ASP A 258 -15.70 -23.53 -15.91
N TYR A 259 -14.52 -23.45 -15.27
CA TYR A 259 -13.51 -22.45 -15.64
C TYR A 259 -13.07 -22.61 -17.10
N ALA A 260 -12.91 -23.85 -17.57
CA ALA A 260 -12.52 -24.15 -18.94
C ALA A 260 -13.52 -23.66 -20.00
N GLN A 261 -14.77 -23.39 -19.60
CA GLN A 261 -15.83 -22.89 -20.48
C GLN A 261 -15.94 -21.36 -20.50
N LEU A 262 -15.11 -20.65 -19.73
CA LEU A 262 -15.09 -19.19 -19.76
C LEU A 262 -14.61 -18.69 -21.12
N VAL A 263 -15.28 -17.65 -21.63
CA VAL A 263 -14.91 -16.99 -22.91
C VAL A 263 -14.08 -15.74 -22.67
N ARG A 264 -14.26 -15.08 -21.50
CA ARG A 264 -13.52 -13.89 -21.05
C ARG A 264 -13.88 -13.56 -19.60
N ARG A 265 -12.92 -13.10 -18.80
CA ARG A 265 -13.20 -12.46 -17.49
C ARG A 265 -13.85 -11.08 -17.71
N THR A 266 -14.93 -10.79 -16.96
CA THR A 266 -15.48 -9.43 -16.83
C THR A 266 -14.61 -8.57 -15.93
#